data_AF-A0A965CE70-F1
#
_entry.id   AF-A0A965CE70-F1
#
_cell.length_a   1.000
_cell.length_b   1.000
_cell.length_c   1.000
_cell.angle_alpha   90.00
_cell.angle_beta   90.00
_cell.angle_gamma   90.00
#
_symmetry.space_group_name_H-M   'P 1'
#
loop_
_entity.id
_entity.type
_entity.pdbx_description
1 polymer ?
#
loop_
_entity_poly.entity_id
_entity_poly.type
_entity_poly.pdbx_seq_one_letter_code
_entity_poly.pdbx_strand_id
1 'polypeptide(L)'
;ALVVVSAIKVLKRNKGFNPVFAGLVGGWVAFQAQSIISINQIGLAMWGWVLSGLIIGYEINTRNVVVAEPVAKKGRIASKPAQTSAGSVVALFVAFVLGVLVGMPPYVASARYKSALETSNPTVIQEAAYIWPLDSSRMIQVAMTLNENKLEAQGLEVALDAIKKFPNNYSVWATLDAMKSATAEQRAQAQKEMKRLDPLNPNLK
;
A
#
# COMPACT_ATOMS: atom_id res chain seq x y z
N ALA A 1 -16.28 -15.00 7.09
CA ALA A 1 -17.47 -15.40 7.88
C ALA A 1 -18.46 -14.24 8.09
N LEU A 2 -18.05 -13.09 8.64
CA LEU A 2 -18.93 -11.95 8.94
C LEU A 2 -19.78 -11.45 7.75
N VAL A 3 -19.16 -11.28 6.57
CA VAL A 3 -19.86 -10.81 5.35
C VAL A 3 -21.00 -11.76 4.94
N VAL A 4 -20.74 -13.08 4.96
CA VAL A 4 -21.72 -14.12 4.62
C VAL A 4 -22.87 -14.13 5.63
N VAL A 5 -22.57 -14.03 6.93
CA VAL A 5 -23.59 -13.97 7.99
C VAL A 5 -24.46 -12.72 7.83
N SER A 6 -23.87 -11.57 7.53
CA SER A 6 -24.61 -10.33 7.25
C SER A 6 -25.47 -10.45 6.00
N ALA A 7 -24.96 -11.04 4.91
CA ALA A 7 -25.72 -11.27 3.69
C ALA A 7 -26.96 -12.15 3.94
N ILE A 8 -26.79 -13.26 4.66
CA ILE A 8 -27.88 -14.18 5.01
C ILE A 8 -28.93 -13.48 5.88
N LYS A 9 -28.51 -12.65 6.85
CA LYS A 9 -29.43 -11.91 7.72
C LYS A 9 -30.29 -10.92 6.95
N VAL A 10 -29.73 -10.20 5.97
CA VAL A 10 -30.50 -9.28 5.12
C VAL A 10 -31.46 -10.04 4.21
N LEU A 11 -31.01 -11.14 3.60
CA LEU A 11 -31.85 -11.98 2.73
C LEU A 11 -33.05 -12.57 3.49
N LYS A 12 -32.85 -13.02 4.74
CA LYS A 12 -33.95 -13.54 5.57
C LYS A 12 -34.95 -12.47 6.01
N ARG A 13 -34.55 -11.19 6.04
CA ARG A 13 -35.40 -10.08 6.52
C ARG A 13 -36.22 -9.42 5.41
N ASN A 14 -35.68 -9.35 4.20
CA ASN A 14 -36.39 -8.76 3.06
C ASN A 14 -37.35 -9.78 2.44
N LYS A 15 -38.66 -9.53 2.53
CA LYS A 15 -39.71 -10.33 1.88
C LYS A 15 -39.89 -10.02 0.38
N GLY A 16 -39.19 -9.02 -0.15
CA GLY A 16 -39.22 -8.62 -1.56
C GLY A 16 -37.81 -8.54 -2.16
N PHE A 17 -37.71 -8.68 -3.48
CA PHE A 17 -36.45 -8.61 -4.21
C PHE A 17 -35.90 -7.18 -4.19
N ASN A 18 -34.67 -7.01 -3.68
CA ASN A 18 -33.95 -5.73 -3.72
C ASN A 18 -32.80 -5.84 -4.73
N PRO A 19 -32.93 -5.26 -5.94
CA PRO A 19 -31.91 -5.35 -6.99
C PRO A 19 -30.55 -4.77 -6.58
N VAL A 20 -30.53 -3.71 -5.76
CA VAL A 20 -29.30 -3.06 -5.31
C VAL A 20 -28.52 -3.96 -4.38
N PHE A 21 -29.20 -4.58 -3.40
CA PHE A 21 -28.54 -5.52 -2.49
C PHE A 21 -28.13 -6.81 -3.19
N ALA A 22 -28.97 -7.33 -4.11
CA ALA A 22 -28.63 -8.48 -4.93
C ALA A 22 -27.40 -8.23 -5.82
N GLY A 23 -27.28 -7.04 -6.41
CA GLY A 23 -26.10 -6.62 -7.16
C GLY A 23 -24.84 -6.54 -6.30
N LEU A 24 -24.92 -6.01 -5.07
CA LEU A 24 -23.80 -5.97 -4.13
C LEU A 24 -23.30 -7.37 -3.74
N VAL A 25 -24.22 -8.28 -3.40
CA VAL A 25 -23.87 -9.67 -3.07
C VAL A 25 -23.34 -10.41 -4.30
N GLY A 26 -23.97 -10.23 -5.47
CA GLY A 26 -23.54 -10.84 -6.72
C GLY A 26 -22.14 -10.40 -7.13
N GLY A 27 -21.85 -9.10 -7.05
CA GLY A 27 -20.51 -8.55 -7.31
C GLY A 27 -19.47 -9.08 -6.32
N TRP A 28 -19.83 -9.22 -5.04
CA TRP A 28 -18.93 -9.81 -4.04
C TRP A 28 -18.64 -11.29 -4.28
N VAL A 29 -19.66 -12.09 -4.67
CA VAL A 29 -19.48 -13.51 -5.03
C VAL A 29 -18.64 -13.66 -6.28
N ALA A 30 -18.86 -12.83 -7.30
CA ALA A 30 -18.04 -12.80 -8.51
C ALA A 30 -16.57 -12.47 -8.18
N PHE A 31 -16.33 -11.52 -7.27
CA PHE A 31 -14.98 -11.25 -6.75
C PHE A 31 -14.37 -12.47 -6.05
N GLN A 32 -15.10 -13.18 -5.19
CA GLN A 32 -14.58 -14.39 -4.52
C GLN A 32 -14.16 -15.44 -5.56
N ALA A 33 -15.02 -15.71 -6.55
CA ALA A 33 -14.72 -16.64 -7.63
C ALA A 33 -13.47 -16.24 -8.44
N GLN A 34 -13.33 -14.96 -8.76
CA GLN A 34 -12.17 -14.45 -9.50
C GLN A 34 -10.88 -14.46 -8.67
N SER A 35 -10.97 -14.19 -7.36
CA SER A 35 -9.83 -14.18 -6.45
C SER A 35 -9.19 -15.56 -6.23
N ILE A 36 -9.98 -16.64 -6.38
CA ILE A 36 -9.51 -18.03 -6.28
C ILE A 36 -8.66 -18.40 -7.50
N ILE A 37 -8.96 -17.84 -8.68
CA ILE A 37 -8.27 -18.15 -9.93
C ILE A 37 -6.93 -17.39 -10.00
N SER A 38 -6.94 -16.08 -9.73
CA SER A 38 -5.71 -15.30 -9.55
C SER A 38 -6.02 -13.88 -9.06
N ILE A 39 -5.35 -13.46 -7.98
CA ILE A 39 -5.34 -12.06 -7.54
C ILE A 39 -4.21 -11.32 -8.26
N ASN A 40 -4.45 -10.91 -9.50
CA ASN A 40 -3.39 -10.35 -10.34
C ASN A 40 -3.13 -8.85 -10.08
N GLN A 41 -4.02 -8.14 -9.36
CA GLN A 41 -3.87 -6.70 -9.12
C GLN A 41 -4.37 -6.30 -7.73
N ILE A 42 -3.60 -5.43 -7.05
CA ILE A 42 -3.97 -4.86 -5.74
C ILE A 42 -5.30 -4.08 -5.81
N GLY A 43 -5.66 -3.55 -6.99
CA GLY A 43 -6.94 -2.89 -7.22
C GLY A 43 -8.15 -3.84 -7.05
N LEU A 44 -8.05 -5.09 -7.52
CA LEU A 44 -9.11 -6.09 -7.32
C LEU A 44 -9.27 -6.43 -5.85
N ALA A 45 -8.15 -6.54 -5.11
CA ALA A 45 -8.19 -6.74 -3.67
C ALA A 45 -9.01 -5.63 -2.99
N MET A 46 -8.71 -4.35 -3.28
CA MET A 46 -9.44 -3.21 -2.69
C MET A 46 -10.95 -3.29 -2.92
N TRP A 47 -11.40 -3.66 -4.13
CA TRP A 47 -12.82 -3.83 -4.42
C TRP A 47 -13.49 -4.93 -3.59
N GLY A 48 -12.79 -6.02 -3.30
CA GLY A 48 -13.26 -7.06 -2.39
C GLY A 48 -13.52 -6.54 -0.96
N TRP A 49 -12.63 -5.70 -0.43
CA TRP A 49 -12.80 -5.07 0.88
C TRP A 49 -13.94 -4.05 0.87
N VAL A 50 -14.05 -3.23 -0.19
CA VAL A 50 -15.13 -2.26 -0.36
C VAL A 50 -16.50 -2.95 -0.41
N LEU A 51 -16.65 -3.98 -1.25
CA LEU A 51 -17.91 -4.74 -1.37
C LEU A 51 -18.27 -5.44 -0.05
N SER A 52 -17.28 -6.01 0.65
CA SER A 52 -17.47 -6.61 1.98
C SER A 52 -17.99 -5.60 2.99
N GLY A 53 -17.40 -4.40 3.01
CA GLY A 53 -17.81 -3.29 3.88
C GLY A 53 -19.21 -2.79 3.56
N LEU A 54 -19.56 -2.67 2.27
CA LEU A 54 -20.90 -2.27 1.83
C LEU A 54 -21.97 -3.28 2.25
N ILE A 55 -21.72 -4.59 2.15
CA ILE A 55 -22.69 -5.61 2.59
C ILE A 55 -22.92 -5.53 4.11
N ILE A 56 -21.85 -5.38 4.90
CA ILE A 56 -21.94 -5.25 6.35
C ILE A 56 -22.63 -3.94 6.73
N GLY A 57 -22.25 -2.82 6.11
CA GLY A 57 -22.85 -1.50 6.34
C GLY A 57 -24.33 -1.45 5.97
N TYR A 58 -24.71 -2.09 4.86
CA TYR A 58 -26.11 -2.20 4.44
C TYR A 58 -26.93 -2.99 5.47
N GLU A 59 -26.38 -4.09 5.99
CA GLU A 59 -27.02 -4.90 7.03
C GLU A 59 -27.28 -4.10 8.31
N ILE A 60 -26.28 -3.34 8.78
CA ILE A 60 -26.39 -2.46 9.95
C ILE A 60 -27.40 -1.34 9.70
N ASN A 61 -27.33 -0.66 8.56
CA ASN A 61 -28.23 0.43 8.22
C ASN A 61 -29.70 -0.02 8.18
N THR A 62 -29.95 -1.22 7.64
CA THR A 62 -31.30 -1.77 7.54
C THR A 62 -31.79 -2.44 8.84
N ARG A 63 -30.92 -2.66 9.86
CA ARG A 63 -31.36 -3.12 11.20
C ARG A 63 -32.22 -2.08 11.92
N ASN A 64 -31.90 -0.81 11.79
CA ASN A 64 -32.60 0.26 12.51
C ASN A 64 -33.99 0.60 11.93
N VAL A 65 -34.31 0.11 10.73
CA VAL A 65 -35.60 0.41 10.07
C VAL A 65 -36.71 -0.55 10.51
N VAL A 66 -36.37 -1.75 11.03
CA VAL A 66 -37.36 -2.82 11.29
C VAL A 66 -37.83 -2.89 12.75
N VAL A 67 -37.26 -2.09 13.65
CA VAL A 67 -37.71 -2.01 15.08
C VAL A 67 -38.80 -0.95 15.30
N ALA A 68 -39.21 -0.20 14.26
CA ALA A 68 -40.37 0.67 14.34
C ALA A 68 -41.62 -0.08 13.84
N GLU A 69 -42.44 -0.61 14.75
CA GLU A 69 -43.78 -1.09 14.42
C GLU A 69 -44.64 0.02 13.77
N PRO A 70 -45.58 -0.32 12.87
CA PRO A 70 -46.31 0.67 12.09
C PRO A 70 -47.52 1.18 12.90
N VAL A 71 -47.33 2.24 13.69
CA VAL A 71 -48.48 3.05 14.11
C VAL A 71 -48.77 4.05 13.00
N ALA A 72 -49.88 3.80 12.30
CA ALA A 72 -50.43 4.68 11.29
C ALA A 72 -50.42 6.14 11.72
N LYS A 73 -49.74 7.01 10.96
CA LYS A 73 -50.10 8.43 10.83
C LYS A 73 -49.46 9.03 9.57
N LYS A 74 -50.35 9.38 8.65
CA LYS A 74 -50.14 10.24 7.48
C LYS A 74 -49.50 11.55 7.92
N GLY A 75 -48.27 11.83 7.47
CA GLY A 75 -47.61 13.12 7.71
C GLY A 75 -46.13 13.09 7.36
N ARG A 76 -45.74 13.87 6.33
CA ARG A 76 -44.38 14.29 5.92
C ARG A 76 -43.21 13.39 6.36
N ILE A 77 -42.63 12.67 5.40
CA ILE A 77 -41.33 12.00 5.53
C ILE A 77 -40.25 13.08 5.66
N ALA A 78 -40.00 13.55 6.88
CA ALA A 78 -38.70 14.10 7.24
C ALA A 78 -37.78 12.90 7.41
N SER A 79 -36.81 12.75 6.51
CA SER A 79 -35.74 11.77 6.65
C SER A 79 -35.01 12.01 7.97
N LYS A 80 -35.28 11.17 8.98
CA LYS A 80 -34.46 11.16 10.19
C LYS A 80 -33.03 10.83 9.75
N PRO A 81 -32.02 11.65 10.08
CA PRO A 81 -30.65 11.36 9.72
C PRO A 81 -30.28 9.99 10.30
N ALA A 82 -29.63 9.15 9.50
CA ALA A 82 -29.15 7.85 9.95
C ALA A 82 -28.34 8.05 11.23
N GLN A 83 -28.90 7.64 12.37
CA GLN A 83 -28.23 7.75 13.66
C GLN A 83 -27.14 6.68 13.70
N THR A 84 -25.99 6.99 13.14
CA THR A 84 -24.77 6.19 13.28
C THR A 84 -24.49 6.06 14.77
N SER A 85 -24.38 4.82 15.25
CA SER A 85 -24.02 4.60 16.66
C SER A 85 -22.69 5.28 16.95
N ALA A 86 -22.53 5.85 18.15
CA ALA A 86 -21.26 6.48 18.55
C ALA A 86 -20.07 5.52 18.35
N GLY A 87 -20.27 4.22 18.60
CA GLY A 87 -19.26 3.19 18.34
C GLY A 87 -18.87 3.04 16.86
N SER A 88 -19.82 3.21 15.93
CA SER A 88 -19.52 3.18 14.48
C SER A 88 -18.69 4.38 14.04
N VAL A 89 -18.97 5.57 14.58
CA VAL A 89 -18.20 6.78 14.28
C VAL A 89 -16.78 6.66 14.83
N VAL A 90 -16.63 6.17 16.06
CA VAL A 90 -15.32 5.90 16.66
C VAL A 90 -14.53 4.86 15.86
N ALA A 91 -15.17 3.75 15.45
CA ALA A 91 -14.52 2.72 14.64
C ALA A 91 -14.04 3.26 13.28
N LEU A 92 -14.84 4.08 12.60
CA LEU A 92 -14.46 4.74 11.34
C LEU A 92 -13.30 5.71 11.55
N PHE A 93 -13.33 6.49 12.62
CA PHE A 93 -12.25 7.41 12.95
C PHE A 93 -10.93 6.67 13.23
N VAL A 94 -10.96 5.60 14.03
CA VAL A 94 -9.77 4.78 14.30
C VAL A 94 -9.24 4.14 13.01
N ALA A 95 -10.12 3.57 12.18
CA ALA A 95 -9.71 2.98 10.90
C ALA A 95 -9.08 4.02 9.96
N PHE A 96 -9.66 5.22 9.90
CA PHE A 96 -9.09 6.33 9.13
C PHE A 96 -7.71 6.74 9.64
N VAL A 97 -7.57 6.97 10.95
CA VAL A 97 -6.30 7.37 11.56
C VAL A 97 -5.22 6.30 11.30
N LEU A 98 -5.55 5.02 11.48
CA LEU A 98 -4.61 3.93 11.18
C LEU A 98 -4.23 3.89 9.69
N GLY A 99 -5.19 4.07 8.79
CA GLY A 99 -4.94 4.13 7.35
C GLY A 99 -4.02 5.29 6.96
N VAL A 100 -4.25 6.48 7.54
CA VAL A 100 -3.40 7.66 7.34
C VAL A 100 -2.00 7.42 7.91
N LEU A 101 -1.89 6.87 9.12
CA LEU A 101 -0.58 6.61 9.75
C LEU A 101 0.28 5.64 8.94
N VAL A 102 -0.32 4.62 8.32
CA VAL A 102 0.42 3.65 7.48
C VAL A 102 0.71 4.21 6.08
N GLY A 103 -0.24 4.94 5.48
CA GLY A 103 -0.13 5.42 4.10
C GLY A 103 0.66 6.73 3.94
N MET A 104 0.66 7.61 4.94
CA MET A 104 1.31 8.92 4.83
C MET A 104 2.84 8.85 4.73
N PRO A 105 3.56 8.01 5.50
CA PRO A 105 5.00 8.00 5.42
C PRO A 105 5.58 7.69 4.03
N PRO A 106 5.17 6.64 3.30
CA PRO A 106 5.68 6.41 1.95
C PRO A 106 5.33 7.56 0.99
N TYR A 107 4.14 8.17 1.12
CA TYR A 107 3.75 9.32 0.31
C TYR A 107 4.64 10.54 0.56
N VAL A 108 4.84 10.92 1.83
CA VAL A 108 5.71 12.03 2.22
C VAL A 108 7.16 11.77 1.80
N ALA A 109 7.61 10.51 1.89
CA ALA A 109 8.94 10.13 1.46
C ALA A 109 9.16 10.36 -0.04
N SER A 110 8.21 9.94 -0.87
CA SER A 110 8.25 10.18 -2.32
C SER A 110 8.17 11.67 -2.67
N ALA A 111 7.30 12.43 -1.98
CA ALA A 111 7.18 13.86 -2.21
C ALA A 111 8.49 14.60 -1.88
N ARG A 112 9.09 14.31 -0.72
CA ARG A 112 10.38 14.91 -0.31
C ARG A 112 11.52 14.50 -1.25
N TYR A 113 11.56 13.25 -1.69
CA TYR A 113 12.56 12.80 -2.66
C TYR A 113 12.47 13.56 -3.98
N LYS A 114 11.26 13.73 -4.51
CA LYS A 114 11.03 14.53 -5.72
C LYS A 114 11.50 15.98 -5.52
N SER A 115 11.09 16.62 -4.43
CA SER A 115 11.51 17.99 -4.13
C SER A 115 13.02 18.11 -3.98
N ALA A 116 13.70 17.12 -3.41
CA ALA A 116 15.16 17.10 -3.31
C ALA A 116 15.84 17.07 -4.69
N LEU A 117 15.35 16.25 -5.62
CA LEU A 117 15.88 16.21 -6.98
C LEU A 117 15.70 17.55 -7.72
N GLU A 118 14.57 18.23 -7.52
CA GLU A 118 14.29 19.53 -8.12
C GLU A 118 15.27 20.62 -7.65
N THR A 119 15.85 20.49 -6.45
CA THR A 119 16.80 21.49 -5.94
C THR A 119 18.11 21.56 -6.72
N SER A 120 18.46 20.50 -7.46
CA SER A 120 19.78 20.33 -8.09
C SER A 120 20.96 20.51 -7.13
N ASN A 121 20.73 20.46 -5.81
CA ASN A 121 21.75 20.58 -4.78
C ASN A 121 22.25 19.18 -4.38
N PRO A 122 23.53 18.87 -4.61
CA PRO A 122 24.11 17.56 -4.30
C PRO A 122 23.89 17.07 -2.88
N THR A 123 24.04 17.95 -1.89
CA THR A 123 23.89 17.60 -0.47
C THR A 123 22.45 17.21 -0.16
N VAL A 124 21.49 17.97 -0.68
CA VAL A 124 20.06 17.70 -0.49
C VAL A 124 19.66 16.39 -1.19
N ILE A 125 20.23 16.13 -2.37
CA ILE A 125 20.02 14.89 -3.12
C ILE A 125 20.61 13.69 -2.37
N GLN A 126 21.81 13.83 -1.79
CA GLN A 126 22.45 12.81 -0.97
C GLN A 126 21.60 12.46 0.25
N GLU A 127 21.14 13.47 1.00
CA GLU A 127 20.24 13.27 2.16
C GLU A 127 18.93 12.57 1.76
N ALA A 128 18.44 12.81 0.55
CA ALA A 128 17.22 12.21 0.06
C ALA A 128 17.29 10.68 -0.05
N ALA A 129 18.48 10.09 -0.18
CA ALA A 129 18.67 8.64 -0.13
C ALA A 129 18.15 8.04 1.19
N TYR A 130 18.26 8.79 2.28
CA TYR A 130 18.05 8.32 3.65
C TYR A 130 16.66 8.62 4.23
N ILE A 131 15.75 9.20 3.43
CA ILE A 131 14.39 9.51 3.87
C ILE A 131 13.67 8.24 4.36
N TRP A 132 12.93 8.31 5.46
CA TRP A 132 12.14 7.17 5.92
C TRP A 132 10.79 7.08 5.19
N PRO A 133 10.31 5.87 4.80
CA PRO A 133 10.97 4.57 4.93
C PRO A 133 12.17 4.42 3.98
N LEU A 134 13.20 3.71 4.46
CA LEU A 134 14.39 3.41 3.68
C LEU A 134 14.04 2.45 2.53
N ASP A 135 14.54 2.76 1.35
CA ASP A 135 14.30 2.00 0.13
C ASP A 135 15.62 1.85 -0.65
N SER A 136 15.94 0.61 -1.04
CA SER A 136 17.15 0.31 -1.78
C SER A 136 17.19 1.01 -3.14
N SER A 137 16.03 1.10 -3.81
CA SER A 137 15.93 1.66 -5.17
C SER A 137 16.25 3.15 -5.17
N ARG A 138 15.79 3.88 -4.15
CA ARG A 138 16.10 5.30 -3.96
C ARG A 138 17.58 5.52 -3.64
N MET A 139 18.16 4.69 -2.75
CA MET A 139 19.60 4.78 -2.45
C MET A 139 20.46 4.51 -3.69
N ILE A 140 20.11 3.49 -4.48
CA ILE A 140 20.79 3.18 -5.75
C ILE A 140 20.70 4.36 -6.73
N GLN A 141 19.51 4.93 -6.92
CA GLN A 141 19.31 6.06 -7.82
C GLN A 141 20.17 7.26 -7.41
N VAL A 142 20.13 7.64 -6.12
CA VAL A 142 20.94 8.75 -5.62
C VAL A 142 22.43 8.48 -5.80
N ALA A 143 22.91 7.28 -5.44
CA ALA A 143 24.31 6.91 -5.60
C ALA A 143 24.76 7.03 -7.07
N MET A 144 23.97 6.49 -8.00
CA MET A 144 24.24 6.56 -9.44
C MET A 144 24.18 8.00 -9.97
N THR A 145 23.17 8.77 -9.61
CA THR A 145 23.04 10.18 -10.00
C THR A 145 24.27 10.98 -9.54
N LEU A 146 24.73 10.81 -8.30
CA LEU A 146 25.93 11.49 -7.81
C LEU A 146 27.19 11.04 -8.57
N ASN A 147 27.36 9.74 -8.82
CA ASN A 147 28.47 9.18 -9.59
C ASN A 147 28.52 9.68 -11.05
N GLU A 148 27.36 9.85 -11.69
CA GLU A 148 27.24 10.38 -13.05
C GLU A 148 27.55 11.89 -13.11
N ASN A 149 27.17 12.65 -12.07
CA ASN A 149 27.41 14.09 -11.97
C ASN A 149 28.80 14.46 -11.43
N LYS A 150 29.77 13.54 -11.51
CA LYS A 150 31.17 13.73 -11.04
C LYS A 150 31.31 13.94 -9.52
N LEU A 151 30.29 13.58 -8.74
CA LEU A 151 30.28 13.62 -7.27
C LEU A 151 30.56 12.21 -6.72
N GLU A 152 31.63 11.61 -7.21
CA GLU A 152 31.92 10.18 -7.05
C GLU A 152 32.14 9.78 -5.59
N ALA A 153 32.66 10.68 -4.75
CA ALA A 153 32.83 10.44 -3.32
C ALA A 153 31.47 10.33 -2.58
N GLN A 154 30.54 11.25 -2.87
CA GLN A 154 29.20 11.22 -2.28
C GLN A 154 28.39 10.03 -2.79
N GLY A 155 28.51 9.72 -4.09
CA GLY A 155 27.88 8.53 -4.68
C GLY A 155 28.38 7.23 -4.05
N LEU A 156 29.70 7.10 -3.82
CA LEU A 156 30.30 5.95 -3.16
C LEU A 156 29.85 5.82 -1.71
N GLU A 157 29.76 6.92 -0.96
CA GLU A 157 29.26 6.91 0.41
C GLU A 157 27.85 6.33 0.49
N VAL A 158 26.94 6.79 -0.37
CA VAL A 158 25.56 6.28 -0.44
C VAL A 158 25.53 4.81 -0.86
N ALA A 159 26.37 4.39 -1.81
CA ALA A 159 26.47 3.00 -2.22
C ALA A 159 26.97 2.07 -1.09
N LEU A 160 27.99 2.51 -0.35
CA LEU A 160 28.52 1.78 0.81
C LEU A 160 27.50 1.66 1.95
N ASP A 161 26.66 2.67 2.14
CA ASP A 161 25.58 2.57 3.11
C ASP A 161 24.40 1.73 2.60
N ALA A 162 24.16 1.70 1.29
CA ALA A 162 23.15 0.84 0.68
C ALA A 162 23.47 -0.64 0.90
N ILE A 163 24.73 -1.07 0.73
CA ILE A 163 25.14 -2.46 0.96
C ILE A 163 25.02 -2.87 2.45
N LYS A 164 25.23 -1.95 3.39
CA LYS A 164 25.08 -2.22 4.83
C LYS A 164 23.62 -2.39 5.22
N LYS A 165 22.73 -1.58 4.63
CA LYS A 165 21.28 -1.60 4.92
C LYS A 165 20.55 -2.72 4.18
N PHE A 166 21.03 -3.07 2.99
CA PHE A 166 20.39 -4.06 2.11
C PHE A 166 21.39 -5.12 1.61
N PRO A 167 22.06 -5.87 2.50
CA PRO A 167 23.15 -6.79 2.12
C PRO A 167 22.69 -7.95 1.24
N ASN A 168 21.38 -8.26 1.24
CA ASN A 168 20.79 -9.32 0.42
C ASN A 168 20.16 -8.82 -0.88
N ASN A 169 20.40 -7.57 -1.27
CA ASN A 169 19.93 -7.01 -2.53
C ASN A 169 21.07 -7.03 -3.55
N TYR A 170 20.90 -7.75 -4.65
CA TYR A 170 21.92 -7.86 -5.69
C TYR A 170 22.26 -6.49 -6.30
N SER A 171 21.24 -5.67 -6.54
CA SER A 171 21.39 -4.38 -7.23
C SER A 171 22.23 -3.39 -6.45
N VAL A 172 22.21 -3.39 -5.10
CA VAL A 172 23.08 -2.47 -4.33
C VAL A 172 24.56 -2.83 -4.46
N TRP A 173 24.87 -4.13 -4.58
CA TRP A 173 26.24 -4.59 -4.85
C TRP A 173 26.66 -4.29 -6.29
N ALA A 174 25.77 -4.51 -7.26
CA ALA A 174 26.02 -4.13 -8.65
C ALA A 174 26.27 -2.62 -8.79
N THR A 175 25.54 -1.80 -8.03
CA THR A 175 25.77 -0.35 -7.95
C THR A 175 27.15 -0.03 -7.40
N LEU A 176 27.61 -0.71 -6.34
CA LEU A 176 28.96 -0.53 -5.80
C LEU A 176 30.05 -0.91 -6.81
N ASP A 177 29.89 -2.03 -7.52
CA ASP A 177 30.84 -2.48 -8.56
C ASP A 177 30.96 -1.45 -9.70
N ALA A 178 29.85 -0.81 -10.06
CA ALA A 178 29.76 0.22 -11.10
C ALA A 178 30.27 1.63 -10.68
N MET A 179 30.59 1.86 -9.40
CA MET A 179 31.08 3.16 -8.94
C MET A 179 32.48 3.44 -9.51
N LYS A 180 32.69 4.66 -10.02
CA LYS A 180 33.98 5.07 -10.61
C LYS A 180 35.08 5.19 -9.55
N SER A 181 34.70 5.71 -8.39
CA SER A 181 35.53 5.90 -7.20
C SER A 181 35.71 4.64 -6.33
N ALA A 182 35.06 3.51 -6.67
CA ALA A 182 35.22 2.29 -5.89
C ALA A 182 36.64 1.72 -6.03
N THR A 183 37.23 1.31 -4.90
CA THR A 183 38.55 0.66 -4.88
C THR A 183 38.49 -0.75 -5.46
N ALA A 184 39.65 -1.30 -5.81
CA ALA A 184 39.74 -2.67 -6.32
C ALA A 184 39.20 -3.69 -5.29
N GLU A 185 39.45 -3.45 -4.00
CA GLU A 185 38.95 -4.28 -2.91
C GLU A 185 37.43 -4.20 -2.79
N GLN A 186 36.86 -2.99 -2.90
CA GLN A 186 35.41 -2.78 -2.85
C GLN A 186 34.71 -3.47 -4.03
N ARG A 187 35.27 -3.38 -5.23
CA ARG A 187 34.75 -4.09 -6.42
C ARG A 187 34.87 -5.60 -6.27
N ALA A 188 36.00 -6.11 -5.79
CA ALA A 188 36.19 -7.54 -5.54
C ALA A 188 35.17 -8.06 -4.50
N GLN A 189 34.91 -7.29 -3.44
CA GLN A 189 33.87 -7.60 -2.46
C GLN A 189 32.48 -7.59 -3.11
N ALA A 190 32.16 -6.58 -3.91
CA ALA A 190 30.88 -6.48 -4.60
C ALA A 190 30.63 -7.68 -5.51
N GLN A 191 31.60 -8.07 -6.33
CA GLN A 191 31.50 -9.23 -7.21
C GLN A 191 31.31 -10.55 -6.44
N LYS A 192 32.03 -10.71 -5.32
CA LYS A 192 31.86 -11.87 -4.44
C LYS A 192 30.45 -11.95 -3.86
N GLU A 193 29.90 -10.84 -3.38
CA GLU A 193 28.54 -10.80 -2.82
C GLU A 193 27.48 -10.96 -3.90
N MET A 194 27.69 -10.38 -5.09
CA MET A 194 26.83 -10.62 -6.26
C MET A 194 26.82 -12.09 -6.66
N LYS A 195 27.97 -12.79 -6.62
CA LYS A 195 28.03 -14.23 -6.87
C LYS A 195 27.34 -15.05 -5.78
N ARG A 196 27.40 -14.62 -4.52
CA ARG A 196 26.64 -15.24 -3.42
C ARG A 196 25.13 -15.12 -3.65
N LEU A 197 24.67 -13.98 -4.16
CA LEU A 197 23.26 -13.68 -4.39
C LEU A 197 22.72 -14.27 -5.70
N ASP A 198 23.58 -14.40 -6.72
CA ASP A 198 23.26 -15.04 -8.01
C ASP A 198 24.39 -16.02 -8.42
N PRO A 199 24.42 -17.24 -7.85
CA PRO A 199 25.49 -18.21 -8.09
C PRO A 199 25.60 -18.68 -9.54
N LEU A 200 24.49 -18.66 -10.28
CA LEU A 200 24.41 -19.17 -11.65
C LEU A 200 24.82 -18.13 -12.70
N ASN A 201 25.10 -16.89 -12.29
CA ASN A 201 25.53 -15.84 -13.21
C ASN A 201 26.91 -16.16 -13.82
N PRO A 202 27.01 -16.33 -15.15
CA PRO A 202 28.27 -16.66 -15.81
C PRO A 202 29.21 -15.45 -15.96
N ASN A 203 28.70 -14.23 -15.79
CA ASN A 203 29.49 -13.00 -15.93
C ASN A 203 30.26 -12.64 -14.64
N LEU A 204 29.98 -13.33 -13.54
CA LEU A 204 30.63 -13.15 -12.25
C LEU A 204 31.62 -14.29 -12.02
N LYS A 205 32.91 -13.95 -11.97
CA LYS A 205 34.02 -14.88 -11.76
C LYS A 205 34.26 -15.14 -10.28
#